data_AF-A0A241PZ01-F1
#
_entry.id   AF-A0A241PZ01-F1
#
_cell.length_a   1.000
_cell.length_b   1.000
_cell.length_c   1.000
_cell.angle_alpha   90.00
_cell.angle_beta   90.00
_cell.angle_gamma   90.00
#
_symmetry.space_group_name_H-M   'P 1'
#
loop_
_entity.id
_entity.type
_entity.pdbx_description
1 polymer ?
#
loop_
_entity_poly.entity_id
_entity_poly.type
_entity_poly.pdbx_seq_one_letter_code
_entity_poly.pdbx_strand_id
1 'polypeptide(L)'
;MSKDFDNNIPNFATRKKVLKLILFLLVVSLAILVVQLFFKESLSFVQGNLAIINSFVAFILLFIYIMLTADMYVTIKRIKEREKVEVPNEFRVDAFKQTYFIILYTIILIIFIFILVLSVVFKIGIFGIIFSLLGIGIFFYFLSVMIKSRKYSLEVRNRNIKVLYKNQEIEVLEIKDIPFVAFFGSGKEKVKKGDYPIMEICNIKGEILRIPLSLRNYWLMKKYFLKYRVNVNDIYVE
;
A
#
# COMPACT_ATOMS: atom_id res chain seq x y z
N MET A 1 -20.67 11.97 9.19
CA MET A 1 -20.50 10.94 8.14
C MET A 1 -21.89 10.64 7.60
N SER A 2 -22.14 10.94 6.33
CA SER A 2 -23.46 10.77 5.71
C SER A 2 -23.75 9.27 5.50
N LYS A 3 -25.04 8.88 5.46
CA LYS A 3 -25.46 7.51 5.11
C LYS A 3 -24.93 7.07 3.75
N ASP A 4 -24.73 8.03 2.83
CA ASP A 4 -24.20 7.81 1.49
C ASP A 4 -22.73 7.32 1.49
N PHE A 5 -21.89 7.86 2.38
CA PHE A 5 -20.50 7.42 2.53
C PHE A 5 -20.40 5.98 3.03
N ASP A 6 -21.26 5.60 3.98
CA ASP A 6 -21.25 4.26 4.59
C ASP A 6 -21.68 3.16 3.60
N ASN A 7 -22.50 3.50 2.57
CA ASN A 7 -22.98 2.57 1.54
C ASN A 7 -21.93 2.27 0.44
N ASN A 8 -20.99 3.19 0.20
CA ASN A 8 -19.95 3.05 -0.82
C ASN A 8 -18.78 2.14 -0.38
N ILE A 9 -18.84 1.59 0.83
CA ILE A 9 -17.79 0.76 1.43
C ILE A 9 -18.37 -0.59 1.84
N PRO A 10 -17.92 -1.71 1.24
CA PRO A 10 -18.41 -3.03 1.60
C PRO A 10 -18.32 -3.28 3.11
N ASN A 11 -19.45 -3.67 3.72
CA ASN A 11 -19.55 -4.05 5.13
C ASN A 11 -19.13 -2.98 6.16
N PHE A 12 -18.94 -1.71 5.78
CA PHE A 12 -18.41 -0.68 6.69
C PHE A 12 -19.34 -0.36 7.86
N ALA A 13 -20.65 -0.29 7.61
CA ALA A 13 -21.64 -0.12 8.67
C ALA A 13 -21.57 -1.25 9.71
N THR A 14 -21.38 -2.50 9.27
CA THR A 14 -21.21 -3.67 10.13
C THR A 14 -19.92 -3.58 10.93
N ARG A 15 -18.79 -3.26 10.28
CA ARG A 15 -17.48 -3.10 10.95
C ARG A 15 -17.52 -2.01 12.03
N LYS A 16 -18.21 -0.90 11.77
CA LYS A 16 -18.42 0.20 12.73
C LYS A 16 -19.26 -0.24 13.93
N LYS A 17 -20.30 -1.04 13.73
CA LYS A 17 -21.09 -1.64 14.83
C LYS A 17 -20.23 -2.57 15.69
N VAL A 18 -19.44 -3.45 15.05
CA VAL A 18 -18.51 -4.36 15.73
C VAL A 18 -17.46 -3.58 16.54
N LEU A 19 -16.89 -2.52 15.96
CA LEU A 19 -15.91 -1.67 16.66
C LEU A 19 -16.51 -1.02 17.92
N LYS A 20 -17.75 -0.53 17.84
CA LYS A 20 -18.46 0.03 19.00
C LYS A 20 -18.73 -1.01 20.07
N LEU A 21 -19.08 -2.23 19.69
CA LEU A 21 -19.30 -3.35 20.62
C LEU A 21 -18.00 -3.71 21.35
N ILE A 22 -16.89 -3.86 20.62
CA ILE A 22 -15.57 -4.15 21.19
C ILE A 22 -15.14 -3.04 22.15
N LEU A 23 -15.34 -1.77 21.76
CA LEU A 23 -15.03 -0.62 22.62
C LEU A 23 -15.87 -0.64 23.90
N PHE A 24 -17.17 -0.95 23.80
CA PHE A 24 -18.05 -1.05 24.96
C PHE A 24 -17.57 -2.13 25.93
N LEU A 25 -17.26 -3.34 25.42
CA LEU A 25 -16.71 -4.43 26.23
C LEU A 25 -15.38 -4.05 26.89
N LEU A 26 -14.50 -3.36 26.16
CA LEU A 26 -13.22 -2.87 26.66
C LEU A 26 -13.41 -1.87 27.81
N VAL A 27 -14.33 -0.90 27.67
CA VAL A 27 -14.62 0.09 28.71
C VAL A 27 -15.19 -0.56 29.97
N VAL A 28 -16.11 -1.52 29.83
CA VAL A 28 -16.66 -2.28 30.97
C VAL A 28 -15.55 -3.05 31.68
N SER A 29 -14.70 -3.75 30.92
CA SER A 29 -13.56 -4.50 31.46
C SER A 29 -12.58 -3.60 32.22
N LEU A 30 -12.25 -2.42 31.67
CA LEU A 30 -11.41 -1.41 32.32
C LEU A 30 -12.06 -0.84 33.59
N ALA A 31 -13.37 -0.56 33.58
CA ALA A 31 -14.07 -0.08 34.77
C ALA A 31 -14.02 -1.09 35.92
N ILE A 32 -14.20 -2.38 35.63
CA ILE A 32 -14.05 -3.47 36.60
C ILE A 32 -12.61 -3.52 37.14
N LEU A 33 -11.60 -3.40 36.27
CA LEU A 33 -10.20 -3.36 36.69
C LEU A 33 -9.90 -2.20 37.63
N VAL A 34 -10.42 -1.01 37.36
CA VAL A 34 -10.24 0.17 38.22
C VAL A 34 -10.77 -0.11 39.63
N VAL A 35 -11.98 -0.66 39.74
CA VAL A 35 -12.56 -1.04 41.05
C VAL A 35 -11.69 -2.09 41.74
N GLN A 36 -11.27 -3.14 41.02
CA GLN A 36 -10.38 -4.17 41.57
C GLN A 36 -9.03 -3.61 42.04
N LEU A 37 -8.50 -2.60 41.36
CA LEU A 37 -7.25 -1.93 41.72
C LEU A 37 -7.37 -1.14 43.03
N PHE A 38 -8.52 -0.48 43.27
CA PHE A 38 -8.79 0.23 44.52
C PHE A 38 -8.86 -0.70 45.74
N PHE A 39 -9.36 -1.92 45.57
CA PHE A 39 -9.53 -2.91 46.64
C PHE A 39 -8.44 -3.98 46.66
N LYS A 40 -7.29 -3.72 46.01
CA LYS A 40 -6.25 -4.72 45.73
C LYS A 40 -5.78 -5.51 46.96
N GLU A 41 -5.63 -4.83 48.10
CA GLU A 41 -5.15 -5.44 49.36
C GLU A 41 -6.23 -6.30 50.05
N SER A 42 -7.50 -6.08 49.71
CA SER A 42 -8.65 -6.79 50.28
C SER A 42 -9.24 -7.88 49.38
N LEU A 43 -8.66 -8.10 48.19
CA LEU A 43 -9.13 -9.12 47.24
C LEU A 43 -8.85 -10.53 47.76
N SER A 44 -9.84 -11.43 47.67
CA SER A 44 -9.61 -12.86 47.90
C SER A 44 -8.77 -13.48 46.78
N PHE A 45 -8.18 -14.66 47.03
CA PHE A 45 -7.38 -15.39 46.03
C PHE A 45 -8.12 -15.58 44.70
N VAL A 46 -9.41 -15.94 44.75
CA VAL A 46 -10.25 -16.12 43.56
C VAL A 46 -10.48 -14.79 42.84
N GLN A 47 -10.74 -13.71 43.58
CA GLN A 47 -10.97 -12.39 42.99
C GLN A 47 -9.68 -11.81 42.37
N GLY A 48 -8.51 -12.08 42.96
CA GLY A 48 -7.21 -11.74 42.40
C GLY A 48 -6.95 -12.44 41.06
N ASN A 49 -7.25 -13.74 40.96
CA ASN A 49 -7.15 -14.48 39.70
C ASN A 49 -8.12 -13.94 38.62
N LEU A 50 -9.35 -13.57 39.01
CA LEU A 50 -10.31 -12.93 38.09
C LEU A 50 -9.81 -11.57 37.59
N ALA A 51 -9.15 -10.78 38.43
CA ALA A 51 -8.54 -9.52 38.02
C ALA A 51 -7.42 -9.72 36.99
N ILE A 52 -6.58 -10.75 37.17
CA ILE A 52 -5.53 -11.11 36.21
C ILE A 52 -6.14 -11.53 34.87
N ILE A 53 -7.16 -12.40 34.87
CA ILE A 53 -7.86 -12.85 33.66
C ILE A 53 -8.51 -11.65 32.95
N ASN A 54 -9.25 -10.81 33.68
CA ASN A 54 -9.90 -9.64 33.12
C ASN A 54 -8.88 -8.65 32.53
N SER A 55 -7.71 -8.49 33.16
CA SER A 55 -6.59 -7.68 32.63
C SER A 55 -6.10 -8.19 31.29
N PHE A 56 -5.92 -9.51 31.16
CA PHE A 56 -5.53 -10.13 29.90
C PHE A 56 -6.60 -9.96 28.81
N VAL A 57 -7.88 -10.13 29.15
CA VAL A 57 -9.00 -9.90 28.24
C VAL A 57 -9.06 -8.43 27.79
N ALA A 58 -8.89 -7.47 28.70
CA ALA A 58 -8.82 -6.05 28.39
C ALA A 58 -7.70 -5.75 27.40
N PHE A 59 -6.52 -6.34 27.61
CA PHE A 59 -5.38 -6.18 26.72
C PHE A 59 -5.65 -6.72 25.31
N ILE A 60 -6.25 -7.91 25.19
CA ILE A 60 -6.65 -8.47 23.89
C ILE A 60 -7.68 -7.58 23.19
N LEU A 61 -8.71 -7.14 23.92
CA LEU A 61 -9.74 -6.25 23.37
C LEU A 61 -9.14 -4.93 22.87
N LEU A 62 -8.20 -4.35 23.61
CA LEU A 62 -7.47 -3.14 23.21
C LEU A 62 -6.68 -3.38 21.92
N PHE A 63 -5.94 -4.49 21.83
CA PHE A 63 -5.16 -4.81 20.64
C PHE A 63 -6.04 -4.98 19.40
N ILE A 64 -7.15 -5.73 19.52
CA ILE A 64 -8.12 -5.92 18.43
C ILE A 64 -8.75 -4.57 18.04
N TYR A 65 -9.12 -3.75 19.01
CA TYR A 65 -9.71 -2.43 18.77
C TYR A 65 -8.76 -1.53 17.96
N ILE A 66 -7.49 -1.45 18.36
CA ILE A 66 -6.47 -0.65 17.66
C ILE A 66 -6.30 -1.16 16.21
N MET A 67 -6.15 -2.47 16.02
CA MET A 67 -5.99 -3.08 14.69
C MET A 67 -7.16 -2.77 13.76
N LEU A 68 -8.40 -2.98 14.23
CA LEU A 68 -9.60 -2.71 13.44
C LEU A 68 -9.78 -1.21 13.16
N THR A 69 -9.45 -0.35 14.12
CA THR A 69 -9.52 1.10 13.95
C THR A 69 -8.53 1.59 12.89
N ALA A 70 -7.27 1.12 12.96
CA ALA A 70 -6.24 1.44 11.97
C ALA A 70 -6.66 0.99 10.57
N ASP A 71 -7.21 -0.22 10.47
CA ASP A 71 -7.73 -0.77 9.22
C ASP A 71 -8.85 0.10 8.61
N MET A 72 -9.83 0.49 9.43
CA MET A 72 -10.91 1.38 9.00
C MET A 72 -10.37 2.76 8.59
N TYR A 73 -9.44 3.32 9.35
CA TYR A 73 -8.82 4.60 9.04
C TYR A 73 -8.15 4.59 7.66
N VAL A 74 -7.38 3.55 7.35
CA VAL A 74 -6.76 3.37 6.02
C VAL A 74 -7.83 3.30 4.94
N THR A 75 -8.86 2.48 5.12
CA THR A 75 -9.97 2.37 4.14
C THR A 75 -10.65 3.72 3.89
N ILE A 76 -11.04 4.44 4.94
CA ILE A 76 -11.66 5.76 4.84
C ILE A 76 -10.75 6.73 4.09
N LYS A 77 -9.45 6.75 4.43
CA LYS A 77 -8.47 7.61 3.76
C LYS A 77 -8.42 7.33 2.26
N ARG A 78 -8.39 6.05 1.84
CA ARG A 78 -8.37 5.67 0.41
C ARG A 78 -9.61 6.17 -0.34
N ILE A 79 -10.78 6.10 0.27
CA ILE A 79 -12.05 6.54 -0.34
C ILE A 79 -12.14 8.06 -0.39
N LYS A 80 -11.71 8.75 0.67
CA LYS A 80 -11.65 10.21 0.67
C LYS A 80 -10.71 10.74 -0.41
N GLU A 81 -9.60 10.05 -0.66
CA GLU A 81 -8.72 10.35 -1.79
C GLU A 81 -9.41 10.12 -3.14
N ARG A 82 -10.20 9.04 -3.29
CA ARG A 82 -11.02 8.80 -4.50
C ARG A 82 -12.02 9.92 -4.77
N GLU A 83 -12.78 10.32 -3.74
CA GLU A 83 -13.87 11.31 -3.85
C GLU A 83 -13.32 12.69 -4.22
N LYS A 84 -12.23 13.12 -3.59
CA LYS A 84 -11.59 14.42 -3.84
C LYS A 84 -10.97 14.59 -5.22
N VAL A 85 -10.75 13.49 -5.95
CA VAL A 85 -10.08 13.55 -7.24
C VAL A 85 -11.06 13.93 -8.33
N GLU A 86 -10.96 15.18 -8.76
CA GLU A 86 -11.60 15.68 -9.97
C GLU A 86 -10.62 15.58 -11.14
N VAL A 87 -11.14 15.36 -12.35
CA VAL A 87 -10.33 15.23 -13.56
C VAL A 87 -10.38 16.55 -14.33
N PRO A 88 -9.36 17.42 -14.19
CA PRO A 88 -9.27 18.64 -15.00
C PRO A 88 -8.97 18.30 -16.46
N ASN A 89 -9.12 19.29 -17.34
CA ASN A 89 -8.78 19.13 -18.77
C ASN A 89 -7.27 18.96 -18.99
N GLU A 90 -6.46 19.57 -18.14
CA GLU A 90 -5.01 19.45 -18.17
C GLU A 90 -4.47 19.12 -16.78
N PHE A 91 -3.57 18.13 -16.71
CA PHE A 91 -2.90 17.76 -15.47
C PHE A 91 -1.61 17.00 -15.73
N ARG A 92 -0.73 16.99 -14.72
CA ARG A 92 0.51 16.22 -14.72
C ARG A 92 0.45 15.11 -13.67
N VAL A 93 0.96 13.94 -14.04
CA VAL A 93 1.11 12.77 -13.16
C VAL A 93 2.56 12.35 -13.15
N ASP A 94 3.23 12.54 -12.02
CA ASP A 94 4.57 12.00 -11.82
C ASP A 94 4.51 10.55 -11.35
N ALA A 95 5.49 9.75 -11.79
CA ALA A 95 5.67 8.40 -11.30
C ALA A 95 5.94 8.39 -9.79
N PHE A 96 5.41 7.37 -9.12
CA PHE A 96 5.55 7.21 -7.68
C PHE A 96 6.99 6.94 -7.28
N LYS A 97 7.50 7.80 -6.38
CA LYS A 97 8.83 7.66 -5.79
C LYS A 97 8.78 6.62 -4.68
N GLN A 98 9.13 5.38 -5.00
CA GLN A 98 9.19 4.24 -4.09
C GLN A 98 10.37 4.33 -3.09
N THR A 99 10.57 5.49 -2.44
CA THR A 99 11.80 5.82 -1.69
C THR A 99 12.13 4.79 -0.64
N TYR A 100 11.13 4.32 0.11
CA TYR A 100 11.26 3.26 1.10
C TYR A 100 11.83 1.96 0.52
N PHE A 101 11.29 1.48 -0.60
CA PHE A 101 11.77 0.25 -1.24
C PHE A 101 13.22 0.40 -1.72
N ILE A 102 13.60 1.55 -2.29
CA ILE A 102 15.00 1.76 -2.68
C ILE A 102 15.93 1.70 -1.47
N ILE A 103 15.59 2.37 -0.36
CA ILE A 103 16.41 2.32 0.85
C ILE A 103 16.54 0.87 1.34
N LEU A 104 15.44 0.14 1.40
CA LEU A 104 15.42 -1.27 1.81
C LEU A 104 16.33 -2.14 0.92
N TYR A 105 16.17 -2.05 -0.40
CA TYR A 105 16.97 -2.83 -1.35
C TYR A 105 18.45 -2.43 -1.33
N THR A 106 18.77 -1.16 -1.09
CA THR A 106 20.16 -0.72 -0.88
C THR A 106 20.76 -1.33 0.39
N ILE A 107 20.01 -1.37 1.50
CA ILE A 107 20.48 -2.02 2.74
C ILE A 107 20.73 -3.52 2.51
N ILE A 108 19.80 -4.20 1.82
CA ILE A 108 19.96 -5.61 1.46
C ILE A 108 21.21 -5.81 0.59
N LEU A 109 21.43 -4.94 -0.41
CA LEU A 109 22.61 -5.00 -1.27
C LEU A 109 23.92 -4.89 -0.46
N ILE A 110 23.96 -3.99 0.53
CA ILE A 110 25.11 -3.83 1.43
C ILE A 110 25.36 -5.12 2.23
N ILE A 111 24.31 -5.77 2.73
CA ILE A 111 24.42 -7.06 3.44
C ILE A 111 25.04 -8.13 2.52
N PHE A 112 24.58 -8.23 1.27
CA PHE A 112 25.13 -9.20 0.31
C PHE A 112 26.60 -8.93 -0.03
N ILE A 113 27.00 -7.66 -0.16
CA ILE A 113 28.40 -7.26 -0.33
C ILE A 113 29.23 -7.66 0.91
N PHE A 114 28.68 -7.45 2.11
CA PHE A 114 29.36 -7.83 3.35
C PHE A 114 29.56 -9.35 3.44
N ILE A 115 28.53 -10.15 3.11
CA ILE A 115 28.64 -11.62 3.07
C ILE A 115 29.68 -12.06 2.03
N LEU A 116 29.75 -11.40 0.86
CA LEU A 116 30.78 -11.68 -0.14
C LEU A 116 32.18 -11.47 0.44
N VAL A 117 32.42 -10.33 1.11
CA VAL A 117 33.70 -10.00 1.74
C VAL A 117 34.07 -11.04 2.81
N LEU A 118 33.14 -11.39 3.71
CA LEU A 118 33.39 -12.43 4.71
C LEU A 118 33.68 -13.79 4.07
N SER A 119 32.95 -14.14 3.02
CA SER A 119 33.13 -15.42 2.32
C SER A 119 34.54 -15.56 1.75
N VAL A 120 35.10 -14.47 1.23
CA VAL A 120 36.48 -14.40 0.72
C VAL A 120 37.50 -14.42 1.87
N VAL A 121 37.30 -13.59 2.90
CA VAL A 121 38.25 -13.44 4.02
C VAL A 121 38.37 -14.71 4.84
N PHE A 122 37.24 -15.30 5.23
CA PHE A 122 37.19 -16.49 6.09
C PHE A 122 37.24 -17.81 5.30
N LYS A 123 37.38 -17.76 3.97
CA LYS A 123 37.40 -18.93 3.08
C LYS A 123 36.21 -19.89 3.34
N ILE A 124 35.02 -19.32 3.57
CA ILE A 124 33.79 -20.04 3.95
C ILE A 124 33.35 -21.06 2.87
N GLY A 125 33.86 -20.93 1.65
CA GLY A 125 33.66 -21.87 0.55
C GLY A 125 33.01 -21.19 -0.66
N ILE A 126 33.08 -21.86 -1.81
CA ILE A 126 32.65 -21.29 -3.10
C ILE A 126 31.15 -20.96 -3.14
N PHE A 127 30.35 -21.68 -2.36
CA PHE A 127 28.90 -21.47 -2.25
C PHE A 127 28.54 -20.08 -1.72
N GLY A 128 29.23 -19.59 -0.68
CA GLY A 128 28.97 -18.27 -0.11
C GLY A 128 29.26 -17.14 -1.12
N ILE A 129 30.28 -17.32 -1.94
CA ILE A 129 30.67 -16.37 -2.99
C ILE A 129 29.61 -16.36 -4.11
N ILE A 130 29.23 -17.53 -4.63
CA ILE A 130 28.23 -17.66 -5.72
C ILE A 130 26.88 -17.10 -5.26
N PHE A 131 26.41 -17.49 -4.08
CA PHE A 131 25.15 -16.99 -3.53
C PHE A 131 25.16 -15.48 -3.39
N SER A 132 26.26 -14.92 -2.90
CA SER A 132 26.39 -13.48 -2.71
C SER A 132 26.34 -12.72 -4.04
N LEU A 133 27.07 -13.20 -5.05
CA LEU A 133 27.08 -12.60 -6.39
C LEU A 133 25.70 -12.64 -7.07
N LEU A 134 25.00 -13.77 -6.98
CA LEU A 134 23.63 -13.89 -7.51
C LEU A 134 22.68 -12.89 -6.84
N GLY A 135 22.72 -12.81 -5.51
CA GLY A 135 21.91 -11.85 -4.76
C GLY A 135 22.20 -10.41 -5.18
N ILE A 136 23.48 -10.02 -5.26
CA ILE A 136 23.90 -8.69 -5.73
C ILE A 136 23.30 -8.39 -7.11
N GLY A 137 23.43 -9.31 -8.07
CA GLY A 137 22.90 -9.13 -9.42
C GLY A 137 21.39 -8.91 -9.44
N ILE A 138 20.64 -9.73 -8.70
CA ILE A 138 19.17 -9.65 -8.62
C ILE A 138 18.74 -8.32 -8.00
N PHE A 139 19.29 -7.95 -6.85
CA PHE A 139 18.90 -6.72 -6.17
C PHE A 139 19.33 -5.46 -6.93
N PHE A 140 20.48 -5.50 -7.60
CA PHE A 140 20.93 -4.42 -8.47
C PHE A 140 19.98 -4.22 -9.67
N TYR A 141 19.52 -5.31 -10.29
CA TYR A 141 18.51 -5.26 -11.35
C TYR A 141 17.23 -4.57 -10.87
N PHE A 142 16.67 -4.99 -9.74
CA PHE A 142 15.47 -4.35 -9.18
C PHE A 142 15.68 -2.88 -8.87
N LEU A 143 16.82 -2.52 -8.26
CA LEU A 143 17.18 -1.13 -7.97
C LEU A 143 17.19 -0.28 -9.25
N SER A 144 17.80 -0.80 -10.31
CA SER A 144 17.87 -0.13 -11.62
C SER A 144 16.47 0.12 -12.20
N VAL A 145 15.58 -0.87 -12.18
CA VAL A 145 14.19 -0.74 -12.64
C VAL A 145 13.45 0.34 -11.85
N MET A 146 13.57 0.33 -10.52
CA MET A 146 12.92 1.33 -9.66
C MET A 146 13.44 2.74 -9.91
N ILE A 147 14.76 2.93 -10.04
CA ILE A 147 15.37 4.24 -10.33
C ILE A 147 14.93 4.75 -11.71
N LYS A 148 14.84 3.88 -12.71
CA LYS A 148 14.37 4.23 -14.06
C LYS A 148 12.92 4.68 -14.03
N SER A 149 12.04 3.94 -13.34
CA SER A 149 10.60 4.22 -13.30
C SER A 149 10.25 5.61 -12.74
N ARG A 150 11.07 6.14 -11.82
CA ARG A 150 10.86 7.46 -11.19
C ARG A 150 11.07 8.66 -12.11
N LYS A 151 11.74 8.44 -13.24
CA LYS A 151 12.06 9.50 -14.21
C LYS A 151 10.90 9.74 -15.17
N TYR A 152 9.87 8.89 -15.14
CA TYR A 152 8.69 9.05 -15.96
C TYR A 152 7.69 10.03 -15.34
N SER A 153 7.07 10.83 -16.18
CA SER A 153 5.87 11.59 -15.85
C SER A 153 4.96 11.66 -17.07
N LEU A 154 3.67 11.85 -16.83
CA LEU A 154 2.67 12.05 -17.87
C LEU A 154 2.15 13.47 -17.80
N GLU A 155 2.07 14.15 -18.94
CA GLU A 155 1.32 15.39 -19.08
C GLU A 155 0.09 15.12 -19.94
N VAL A 156 -1.07 15.25 -19.33
CA VAL A 156 -2.35 14.97 -19.98
C VAL A 156 -2.98 16.30 -20.37
N ARG A 157 -3.36 16.42 -21.64
CA ARG A 157 -4.15 17.54 -22.17
C ARG A 157 -5.30 16.98 -23.00
N ASN A 158 -6.51 17.10 -22.48
CA ASN A 158 -7.74 16.59 -23.09
C ASN A 158 -7.66 15.11 -23.46
N ARG A 159 -7.39 14.77 -24.73
CA ARG A 159 -7.30 13.40 -25.24
C ARG A 159 -5.86 12.96 -25.54
N ASN A 160 -4.89 13.81 -25.26
CA ASN A 160 -3.49 13.56 -25.54
C ASN A 160 -2.73 13.35 -24.23
N ILE A 161 -1.91 12.31 -24.18
CA ILE A 161 -1.04 11.98 -23.06
C ILE A 161 0.40 12.06 -23.57
N LYS A 162 1.12 13.09 -23.14
CA LYS A 162 2.56 13.18 -23.36
C LYS A 162 3.28 12.35 -22.32
N VAL A 163 4.10 11.42 -22.77
CA VAL A 163 4.99 10.64 -21.92
C VAL A 163 6.34 11.34 -21.88
N LEU A 164 6.76 11.70 -20.67
CA LEU A 164 8.02 12.39 -20.42
C LEU A 164 8.98 11.43 -19.70
N TYR A 165 10.24 11.38 -20.13
CA TYR A 165 11.33 10.74 -19.38
C TYR A 165 12.41 11.78 -19.08
N LYS A 166 12.77 11.95 -17.80
CA LYS A 166 13.65 13.04 -17.34
C LYS A 166 13.17 14.43 -17.82
N ASN A 167 11.86 14.68 -17.80
CA ASN A 167 11.21 15.90 -18.30
C ASN A 167 11.38 16.17 -19.81
N GLN A 168 11.87 15.21 -20.59
CA GLN A 168 11.93 15.29 -22.04
C GLN A 168 10.80 14.45 -22.64
N GLU A 169 10.13 14.97 -23.65
CA GLU A 169 9.09 14.26 -24.40
C GLU A 169 9.71 13.10 -25.16
N ILE A 170 9.20 11.89 -24.91
CA ILE A 170 9.63 10.67 -25.59
C ILE A 170 8.53 10.11 -26.49
N GLU A 171 7.26 10.34 -26.14
CA GLU A 171 6.12 9.81 -26.85
C GLU A 171 4.89 10.66 -26.58
N VAL A 172 3.99 10.76 -27.55
CA VAL A 172 2.66 11.33 -27.38
C VAL A 172 1.65 10.27 -27.78
N LEU A 173 0.78 9.92 -26.85
CA LEU A 173 -0.29 8.95 -27.04
C LEU A 173 -1.62 9.70 -27.14
N GLU A 174 -2.36 9.49 -28.22
CA GLU A 174 -3.76 9.87 -28.25
C GLU A 174 -4.61 8.77 -27.61
N ILE A 175 -5.71 9.14 -26.95
CA ILE A 175 -6.64 8.16 -26.35
C ILE A 175 -7.09 7.09 -27.34
N LYS A 176 -7.29 7.45 -28.62
CA LYS A 176 -7.72 6.52 -29.68
C LYS A 176 -6.69 5.40 -29.92
N ASP A 177 -5.42 5.66 -29.60
CA ASP A 177 -4.30 4.74 -29.80
C ASP A 177 -4.05 3.85 -28.57
N ILE A 178 -4.91 3.94 -27.54
CA ILE A 178 -4.82 3.16 -26.30
C ILE A 178 -5.98 2.16 -26.28
N PRO A 179 -5.79 0.93 -26.79
CA PRO A 179 -6.83 -0.10 -26.75
C PRO A 179 -7.18 -0.53 -25.33
N PHE A 180 -6.21 -0.56 -24.40
CA PHE A 180 -6.46 -0.99 -23.03
C PHE A 180 -5.47 -0.38 -22.03
N VAL A 181 -5.94 -0.22 -20.78
CA VAL A 181 -5.14 0.15 -19.62
C VAL A 181 -5.37 -0.84 -18.49
N ALA A 182 -4.31 -1.25 -17.82
CA ALA A 182 -4.35 -2.09 -16.63
C ALA A 182 -3.92 -1.32 -15.36
N PHE A 183 -4.55 -1.63 -14.23
CA PHE A 183 -4.10 -1.23 -12.90
C PHE A 183 -3.95 -2.46 -11.99
N PHE A 184 -2.79 -2.61 -11.36
CA PHE A 184 -2.49 -3.76 -10.49
C PHE A 184 -1.47 -3.45 -9.38
N GLY A 185 -1.34 -4.37 -8.40
CA GLY A 185 -0.36 -4.29 -7.31
C GLY A 185 1.04 -4.80 -7.66
N SER A 186 1.96 -4.82 -6.69
CA SER A 186 3.22 -5.53 -6.91
C SER A 186 2.92 -7.03 -7.10
N GLY A 187 3.49 -7.65 -8.15
CA GLY A 187 3.26 -9.07 -8.45
C GLY A 187 2.07 -9.42 -9.36
N LYS A 188 1.33 -8.44 -9.91
CA LYS A 188 0.14 -8.68 -10.79
C LYS A 188 -1.00 -9.48 -10.14
N GLU A 189 -1.00 -9.59 -8.82
CA GLU A 189 -2.05 -10.26 -8.05
C GLU A 189 -2.97 -9.26 -7.36
N LYS A 190 -4.06 -9.77 -6.75
CA LYS A 190 -4.89 -8.99 -5.83
C LYS A 190 -4.00 -8.43 -4.72
N VAL A 191 -4.09 -7.11 -4.56
CA VAL A 191 -3.14 -6.34 -3.76
C VAL A 191 -3.20 -6.72 -2.28
N LYS A 192 -2.05 -7.07 -1.69
CA LYS A 192 -1.88 -7.04 -0.23
C LYS A 192 -1.96 -5.59 0.26
N LYS A 193 -2.73 -5.36 1.31
CA LYS A 193 -3.03 -4.03 1.87
C LYS A 193 -1.73 -3.28 2.23
N GLY A 194 -1.24 -2.43 1.34
CA GLY A 194 0.03 -1.69 1.51
C GLY A 194 0.77 -1.33 0.23
N ASP A 195 0.51 -2.03 -0.88
CA ASP A 195 1.19 -1.74 -2.16
C ASP A 195 0.70 -0.46 -2.86
N TYR A 196 1.62 0.10 -3.66
CA TYR A 196 1.32 1.15 -4.61
C TYR A 196 0.73 0.58 -5.91
N PRO A 197 -0.20 1.28 -6.55
CA PRO A 197 -0.74 0.89 -7.85
C PRO A 197 0.31 1.03 -8.96
N ILE A 198 0.34 0.07 -9.87
CA ILE A 198 1.10 0.11 -11.12
C ILE A 198 0.08 0.23 -12.25
N MET A 199 0.25 1.26 -13.07
CA MET A 199 -0.51 1.44 -14.30
C MET A 199 0.28 0.88 -15.47
N GLU A 200 -0.39 0.13 -16.33
CA GLU A 200 0.13 -0.37 -17.59
C GLU A 200 -0.72 0.18 -18.73
N ILE A 201 -0.11 0.95 -19.61
CA ILE A 201 -0.75 1.47 -20.83
C ILE A 201 -0.23 0.64 -21.99
N CYS A 202 -1.13 0.04 -22.76
CA CYS A 202 -0.81 -0.65 -24.00
C CYS A 202 -1.29 0.22 -25.17
N ASN A 203 -0.40 0.51 -26.12
CA ASN A 203 -0.78 1.23 -27.33
C ASN A 203 -1.18 0.26 -28.46
N ILE A 204 -1.75 0.78 -29.55
CA ILE A 204 -2.13 -0.02 -30.73
C ILE A 204 -0.96 -0.77 -31.39
N LYS A 205 0.30 -0.35 -31.15
CA LYS A 205 1.50 -1.04 -31.64
C LYS A 205 1.90 -2.22 -30.76
N GLY A 206 1.23 -2.41 -29.62
CA GLY A 206 1.57 -3.43 -28.62
C GLY A 206 2.71 -3.02 -27.69
N GLU A 207 3.14 -1.76 -27.70
CA GLU A 207 4.15 -1.25 -26.77
C GLU A 207 3.52 -1.03 -25.40
N ILE A 208 4.24 -1.44 -24.36
CA ILE A 208 3.75 -1.45 -22.98
C ILE A 208 4.53 -0.44 -22.15
N LEU A 209 3.82 0.56 -21.62
CA LEU A 209 4.35 1.55 -20.70
C LEU A 209 3.86 1.26 -19.28
N ARG A 210 4.81 1.02 -18.36
CA ARG A 210 4.50 0.80 -16.93
C ARG A 210 4.91 1.99 -16.09
N ILE A 211 3.95 2.54 -15.34
CA ILE A 211 4.18 3.68 -14.45
C ILE A 211 3.62 3.37 -13.06
N PRO A 212 4.46 3.33 -12.02
CA PRO A 212 3.97 3.25 -10.65
C PRO A 212 3.29 4.57 -10.29
N LEU A 213 2.14 4.52 -9.62
CA LEU A 213 1.33 5.67 -9.28
C LEU A 213 1.17 5.83 -7.77
N SER A 214 1.03 7.08 -7.31
CA SER A 214 0.49 7.32 -5.98
C SER A 214 -1.00 6.95 -5.99
N LEU A 215 -1.58 6.68 -4.81
CA LEU A 215 -3.01 6.35 -4.71
C LEU A 215 -3.90 7.45 -5.32
N ARG A 216 -3.57 8.73 -5.07
CA ARG A 216 -4.24 9.87 -5.69
C ARG A 216 -4.13 9.87 -7.22
N ASN A 217 -2.92 9.66 -7.76
CA ASN A 217 -2.70 9.67 -9.20
C ASN A 217 -3.35 8.46 -9.89
N TYR A 218 -3.41 7.32 -9.21
CA TYR A 218 -4.19 6.16 -9.66
C TYR A 218 -5.67 6.51 -9.86
N TRP A 219 -6.31 7.11 -8.86
CA TRP A 219 -7.72 7.51 -8.98
C TRP A 219 -7.93 8.54 -10.10
N LEU A 220 -6.97 9.47 -10.28
CA LEU A 220 -7.01 10.49 -11.32
C LEU A 220 -6.94 9.85 -12.71
N MET A 221 -5.95 8.99 -12.95
CA MET A 221 -5.79 8.28 -14.22
C MET A 221 -6.96 7.35 -14.51
N LYS A 222 -7.44 6.59 -13.51
CA LYS A 222 -8.61 5.72 -13.65
C LYS A 222 -9.83 6.51 -14.10
N LYS A 223 -10.17 7.61 -13.40
CA LYS A 223 -11.31 8.47 -13.77
C LYS A 223 -11.13 9.07 -15.17
N TYR A 224 -9.91 9.48 -15.52
CA TYR A 224 -9.58 10.01 -16.84
C TYR A 224 -9.83 9.00 -17.97
N PHE A 225 -9.33 7.77 -17.85
CA PHE A 225 -9.54 6.74 -18.87
C PHE A 225 -11.01 6.33 -19.00
N LEU A 226 -11.73 6.22 -17.88
CA LEU A 226 -13.16 5.96 -17.88
C LEU A 226 -13.96 7.11 -18.54
N LYS A 227 -13.58 8.38 -18.31
CA LYS A 227 -14.20 9.56 -18.96
C LYS A 227 -14.15 9.44 -20.50
N TYR A 228 -13.08 8.89 -21.04
CA TYR A 228 -12.92 8.68 -22.48
C TYR A 228 -13.23 7.27 -22.97
N ARG A 229 -13.89 6.44 -22.14
CA ARG A 229 -14.36 5.08 -22.50
C ARG A 229 -13.24 4.14 -22.96
N VAL A 230 -12.02 4.32 -22.46
CA VAL A 230 -10.93 3.36 -22.66
C VAL A 230 -11.24 2.09 -21.88
N ASN A 231 -10.88 0.92 -22.43
CA ASN A 231 -11.03 -0.35 -21.74
C ASN A 231 -10.06 -0.41 -20.55
N VAL A 232 -10.58 -0.47 -19.32
CA VAL A 232 -9.80 -0.47 -18.08
C VAL A 232 -9.95 -1.82 -17.38
N ASN A 233 -8.85 -2.54 -17.24
CA ASN A 233 -8.75 -3.72 -16.38
C ASN A 233 -8.14 -3.30 -15.03
N ASP A 234 -8.89 -3.40 -13.93
CA ASP A 234 -8.44 -2.90 -12.63
C ASP A 234 -8.53 -3.96 -11.53
N ILE A 235 -7.43 -4.70 -11.38
CA ILE A 235 -7.24 -5.68 -10.32
C ILE A 235 -6.61 -5.07 -9.06
N TYR A 236 -6.39 -3.75 -9.02
CA TYR A 236 -5.83 -3.07 -7.84
C TYR A 236 -6.86 -2.90 -6.72
N VAL A 237 -8.15 -2.74 -7.06
CA VAL A 237 -9.24 -2.46 -6.09
C VAL A 237 -10.38 -3.49 -6.14
N GLU A 238 -10.36 -4.47 -7.05
CA GLU A 238 -11.39 -5.53 -7.16
C GLU A 238 -11.32 -6.64 -6.11
#